data_AF-A0A072NUL3-F1
#
_entry.id   AF-A0A072NUL3-F1
#
_cell.length_a   1.000
_cell.length_b   1.000
_cell.length_c   1.000
_cell.angle_alpha   90.00
_cell.angle_beta   90.00
_cell.angle_gamma   90.00
#
_symmetry.space_group_name_H-M   'P 1'
#
loop_
_entity.id
_entity.type
_entity.pdbx_description
1 polymer ?
#
loop_
_entity_poly.entity_id
_entity_poly.type
_entity_poly.pdbx_seq_one_letter_code
_entity_poly.pdbx_strand_id
1 'polypeptide(L)'
;MATSNLPTRTNTTRTDSGEDVFDGDPSSAAGLLIERLQAWKHMCGYLENYISHVAKDEQSKAKDQEKILKTLSDPLKEAHHFDTAIGGIASLFDNLRSNTQAQSQLHAETSKNLTGQVLPILERLHAEIKNKNKELTSGAGKGSKAVDHARQVSQKAIEQLGHHAASFDSSGGKVSAQNDPYVIRRGILYRLNRQILEENSNRQDLISVQSAFSQFESHVVTTVQTALNAFNQFMSNSADRQKAMYGDIASTASNIPLDYEWNGFMQRNNHVLVNPNAPARTMDGVSFPNENHRSTKPLIEGSLERKSRGMAALKGYSTGYYVVSPAGYLHEYKDNDNFHKDPTPEISLYLPDAIIGAVDGPKFTIKGKDTSGSKLGQKMAISSEFQFKAHTHSDAEQWRSIVASFANSSNSLPTSPVESRNVTPIATRMEEPQQSGVTSGPKSATSPQSAGTVPASATSPQAGSAHPVASPPSATTTSPQSAGPYHGAPASNVLGDRKFVEK
;
A
#
# COMPACT_ATOMS: atom_id res chain seq x y z
N MET A 1 54.06 23.82 -28.36
CA MET A 1 53.80 22.39 -28.12
C MET A 1 52.34 22.25 -27.71
N ALA A 2 51.51 21.62 -28.55
CA ALA A 2 50.12 21.33 -28.24
C ALA A 2 49.86 19.88 -28.69
N THR A 3 49.60 18.99 -27.75
CA THR A 3 49.32 17.58 -27.97
C THR A 3 47.81 17.36 -28.01
N SER A 4 47.30 16.93 -29.17
CA SER A 4 45.90 16.55 -29.38
C SER A 4 45.66 15.14 -28.81
N ASN A 5 44.81 15.02 -27.78
CA ASN A 5 44.31 13.73 -27.29
C ASN A 5 43.21 13.22 -28.24
N LEU A 6 43.44 12.10 -28.92
CA LEU A 6 42.40 11.33 -29.61
C LEU A 6 41.77 10.31 -28.63
N PRO A 7 40.46 10.00 -28.77
CA PRO A 7 39.78 9.07 -27.87
C PRO A 7 40.16 7.61 -28.18
N THR A 8 40.49 6.87 -27.12
CA THR A 8 40.77 5.44 -27.12
C THR A 8 39.50 4.64 -27.43
N ARG A 9 39.58 3.75 -28.42
CA ARG A 9 38.51 2.85 -28.83
C ARG A 9 38.39 1.70 -27.82
N THR A 10 37.28 1.62 -27.11
CA THR A 10 36.97 0.52 -26.18
C THR A 10 36.73 -0.78 -26.94
N ASN A 11 37.48 -1.83 -26.61
CA ASN A 11 37.29 -3.18 -27.14
C ASN A 11 35.97 -3.77 -26.60
N THR A 12 34.97 -3.94 -27.48
CA THR A 12 33.81 -4.79 -27.22
C THR A 12 34.20 -6.25 -27.43
N THR A 13 33.95 -7.06 -26.39
CA THR A 13 34.13 -8.50 -26.33
C THR A 13 33.55 -9.21 -27.56
N ARG A 14 34.43 -9.82 -28.34
CA ARG A 14 34.15 -10.61 -29.54
C ARG A 14 33.58 -11.97 -29.11
N THR A 15 32.28 -12.17 -29.24
CA THR A 15 31.69 -13.51 -29.26
C THR A 15 32.05 -14.19 -30.57
N ASP A 16 32.66 -15.36 -30.42
CA ASP A 16 33.10 -16.26 -31.47
C ASP A 16 31.95 -16.64 -32.42
N SER A 17 32.01 -16.15 -33.64
CA SER A 17 31.18 -16.60 -34.76
C SER A 17 32.02 -16.37 -36.01
N GLY A 18 32.48 -17.47 -36.61
CA GLY A 18 33.44 -17.48 -37.71
C GLY A 18 33.23 -16.35 -38.71
N GLU A 19 34.20 -15.42 -38.75
CA GLU A 19 34.24 -14.33 -39.71
C GLU A 19 34.35 -14.93 -41.11
N ASP A 20 33.28 -14.86 -41.90
CA ASP A 20 33.36 -14.88 -43.36
C ASP A 20 34.12 -13.60 -43.78
N VAL A 21 35.45 -13.64 -43.67
CA VAL A 21 36.33 -12.60 -44.17
C VAL A 21 36.18 -12.59 -45.69
N PHE A 22 35.69 -11.48 -46.22
CA PHE A 22 35.50 -11.27 -47.65
C PHE A 22 36.87 -11.15 -48.34
N ASP A 23 37.14 -12.05 -49.29
CA ASP A 23 38.35 -12.12 -50.13
C ASP A 23 38.21 -11.31 -51.45
N GLY A 24 37.30 -10.34 -51.48
CA GLY A 24 37.09 -9.50 -52.66
C GLY A 24 37.60 -8.08 -52.44
N ASP A 25 37.92 -7.39 -53.54
CA ASP A 25 38.38 -6.00 -53.51
C ASP A 25 37.25 -5.07 -52.99
N PRO A 26 37.41 -4.47 -51.79
CA PRO A 26 36.42 -3.56 -51.21
C PRO A 26 36.28 -2.25 -52.00
N SER A 27 37.21 -1.95 -52.91
CA SER A 27 37.13 -0.77 -53.79
C SER A 27 36.17 -0.96 -54.97
N SER A 28 35.66 -2.17 -55.20
CA SER A 28 34.66 -2.46 -56.22
C SER A 28 33.23 -2.17 -55.72
N ALA A 29 32.35 -1.73 -56.63
CA ALA A 29 30.95 -1.45 -56.30
C ALA A 29 30.23 -2.68 -55.68
N ALA A 30 30.58 -3.89 -56.13
CA ALA A 30 30.02 -5.12 -55.56
C ALA A 30 30.59 -5.45 -54.18
N GLY A 31 31.89 -5.25 -53.95
CA GLY A 31 32.52 -5.43 -52.65
C GLY A 31 31.89 -4.53 -51.58
N LEU A 32 31.67 -3.25 -51.91
CA LEU A 32 31.00 -2.31 -51.01
C LEU A 32 29.56 -2.73 -50.66
N LEU A 33 28.80 -3.25 -51.63
CA LEU A 33 27.43 -3.73 -51.39
C LEU A 33 27.40 -4.99 -50.50
N ILE A 34 28.41 -5.86 -50.62
CA ILE A 34 28.56 -7.04 -49.74
C ILE A 34 28.87 -6.59 -48.30
N GLU A 35 29.82 -5.69 -48.10
CA GLU A 35 30.10 -5.10 -46.77
C GLU A 35 28.84 -4.47 -46.17
N ARG A 36 28.05 -3.77 -46.99
CA ARG A 36 26.78 -3.18 -46.58
C ARG A 36 25.75 -4.23 -46.13
N LEU A 37 25.66 -5.40 -46.78
CA LEU A 37 24.82 -6.50 -46.30
C LEU A 37 25.33 -7.11 -45.00
N GLN A 38 26.64 -7.21 -44.82
CA GLN A 38 27.22 -7.66 -43.55
C GLN A 38 26.84 -6.72 -42.41
N ALA A 39 26.86 -5.40 -42.63
CA ALA A 39 26.40 -4.43 -41.65
C ALA A 39 24.91 -4.64 -41.28
N TRP A 40 24.04 -4.85 -42.26
CA TRP A 40 22.62 -5.16 -42.01
C TRP A 40 22.42 -6.49 -41.28
N LYS A 41 23.21 -7.52 -41.60
CA LYS A 41 23.22 -8.81 -40.91
C LYS A 41 23.58 -8.64 -39.43
N HIS A 42 24.63 -7.88 -39.13
CA HIS A 42 25.04 -7.59 -37.75
C HIS A 42 23.95 -6.82 -37.00
N MET A 43 23.36 -5.79 -37.62
CA MET A 43 22.23 -5.04 -37.03
C MET A 43 21.08 -5.97 -36.65
N CYS A 44 20.67 -6.86 -37.57
CA CYS A 44 19.58 -7.80 -37.32
C CYS A 44 19.92 -8.77 -36.17
N GLY A 45 21.14 -9.32 -36.15
CA GLY A 45 21.61 -10.17 -35.06
C GLY A 45 21.68 -9.45 -33.70
N TYR A 46 21.99 -8.15 -33.67
CA TYR A 46 21.93 -7.37 -32.43
C TYR A 46 20.50 -7.19 -31.92
N LEU A 47 19.54 -6.97 -32.81
CA LEU A 47 18.12 -6.89 -32.44
C LEU A 47 17.59 -8.25 -31.95
N GLU A 48 17.93 -9.35 -32.61
CA GLU A 48 17.58 -10.70 -32.15
C GLU A 48 18.08 -10.95 -30.73
N ASN A 49 19.35 -10.64 -30.47
CA ASN A 49 19.94 -10.78 -29.14
C ASN A 49 19.22 -9.91 -28.10
N TYR A 50 18.97 -8.64 -28.42
CA TYR A 50 18.26 -7.73 -27.53
C TYR A 50 16.87 -8.27 -27.15
N ILE A 51 16.04 -8.62 -28.14
CA ILE A 51 14.68 -9.13 -27.91
C ILE A 51 14.72 -10.47 -27.17
N SER A 52 15.68 -11.35 -27.47
CA SER A 52 15.88 -12.61 -26.75
C SER A 52 16.20 -12.39 -25.28
N HIS A 53 17.06 -11.40 -24.96
CA HIS A 53 17.37 -11.06 -23.58
C HIS A 53 16.20 -10.42 -22.84
N VAL A 54 15.40 -9.57 -23.50
CA VAL A 54 14.16 -9.04 -22.90
C VAL A 54 13.15 -10.15 -22.63
N ALA A 55 12.97 -11.11 -23.56
CA ALA A 55 12.10 -12.26 -23.32
C ALA A 55 12.56 -13.11 -22.12
N LYS A 56 13.86 -13.34 -21.96
CA LYS A 56 14.44 -14.02 -20.79
C LYS A 56 14.21 -13.25 -19.49
N ASP A 57 14.33 -11.92 -19.53
CA ASP A 57 14.04 -11.05 -18.38
C ASP A 57 12.57 -11.17 -17.95
N GLU A 58 11.63 -11.10 -18.88
CA GLU A 58 10.20 -11.33 -18.62
C GLU A 58 9.95 -12.73 -18.04
N GLN A 59 10.62 -13.76 -18.55
CA GLN A 59 10.53 -15.10 -17.96
C GLN A 59 11.07 -15.17 -16.52
N SER A 60 12.13 -14.42 -16.21
CA SER A 60 12.68 -14.33 -14.86
C SER A 60 11.72 -13.63 -13.91
N LYS A 61 11.14 -12.50 -14.34
CA LYS A 61 10.11 -11.78 -13.57
C LYS A 61 8.92 -12.67 -13.25
N ALA A 62 8.47 -13.51 -14.18
CA ALA A 62 7.40 -14.48 -13.93
C ALA A 62 7.73 -15.42 -12.75
N LYS A 63 8.95 -15.96 -12.71
CA LYS A 63 9.43 -16.84 -11.63
C LYS A 63 9.59 -16.11 -10.31
N ASP A 64 10.06 -14.86 -10.33
CA ASP A 64 10.19 -14.05 -9.13
C ASP A 64 8.82 -13.68 -8.56
N GLN A 65 7.81 -13.43 -9.41
CA GLN A 65 6.43 -13.27 -8.99
C GLN A 65 5.84 -14.55 -8.37
N GLU A 66 6.20 -15.74 -8.84
CA GLU A 66 5.82 -16.99 -8.15
C GLU A 66 6.42 -17.08 -6.74
N LYS A 67 7.63 -16.55 -6.53
CA LYS A 67 8.24 -16.48 -5.19
C LYS A 67 7.51 -15.47 -4.30
N ILE A 68 7.11 -14.32 -4.85
CA ILE A 68 6.28 -13.34 -4.14
C ILE A 68 4.92 -13.95 -3.79
N LEU A 69 4.29 -14.68 -4.71
CA LEU A 69 3.02 -15.37 -4.45
C LEU A 69 3.13 -16.37 -3.28
N LYS A 70 4.29 -17.02 -3.11
CA LYS A 70 4.56 -17.92 -1.97
C LYS A 70 4.51 -17.21 -0.62
N THR A 71 4.82 -15.91 -0.55
CA THR A 71 4.68 -15.14 0.70
C THR A 71 3.23 -14.88 1.08
N LEU A 72 2.28 -15.12 0.16
CA LEU A 72 0.84 -14.96 0.33
C LEU A 72 0.09 -16.30 0.35
N SER A 73 0.81 -17.42 0.22
CA SER A 73 0.21 -18.75 0.06
C SER A 73 -0.30 -19.34 1.37
N ASP A 74 0.33 -18.97 2.48
CA ASP A 74 -0.17 -19.34 3.80
C ASP A 74 -1.44 -18.52 4.11
N PRO A 75 -2.51 -19.17 4.60
CA PRO A 75 -3.63 -18.44 5.19
C PRO A 75 -3.12 -17.46 6.25
N LEU A 76 -3.80 -16.32 6.38
CA LEU A 76 -3.51 -15.36 7.45
C LEU A 76 -3.42 -16.09 8.80
N LYS A 77 -2.31 -15.90 9.51
CA LYS A 77 -2.20 -16.40 10.88
C LYS A 77 -3.29 -15.72 11.71
N GLU A 78 -3.96 -16.52 12.52
CA GLU A 78 -5.08 -16.06 13.35
C GLU A 78 -6.23 -15.45 12.51
N ALA A 79 -6.44 -15.97 11.28
CA ALA A 79 -7.47 -15.50 10.35
C ALA A 79 -8.89 -15.37 10.96
N HIS A 80 -9.20 -16.17 11.99
CA HIS A 80 -10.49 -16.14 12.70
C HIS A 80 -10.82 -14.78 13.36
N HIS A 81 -9.85 -13.88 13.51
CA HIS A 81 -10.11 -12.50 13.95
C HIS A 81 -10.73 -11.64 12.85
N PHE A 82 -10.41 -11.92 11.58
CA PHE A 82 -10.88 -11.15 10.44
C PHE A 82 -12.19 -11.71 9.90
N ASP A 83 -13.03 -10.83 9.35
CA ASP A 83 -14.23 -11.30 8.66
C ASP A 83 -13.85 -12.04 7.36
N THR A 84 -14.50 -13.18 7.13
CA THR A 84 -14.33 -13.96 5.89
C THR A 84 -15.21 -13.45 4.76
N ALA A 85 -16.16 -12.57 5.04
CA ALA A 85 -17.00 -11.94 4.03
C ALA A 85 -16.19 -10.99 3.13
N ILE A 86 -16.72 -10.75 1.93
CA ILE A 86 -16.13 -9.83 0.95
C ILE A 86 -16.15 -8.40 1.52
N GLY A 87 -15.03 -7.69 1.36
CA GLY A 87 -14.90 -6.29 1.78
C GLY A 87 -13.99 -6.04 2.99
N GLY A 88 -13.51 -7.11 3.64
CA GLY A 88 -12.54 -7.03 4.74
C GLY A 88 -11.09 -7.32 4.35
N ILE A 89 -10.24 -7.49 5.36
CA ILE A 89 -8.82 -7.81 5.27
C ILE A 89 -8.62 -9.19 4.61
N ALA A 90 -9.46 -10.18 4.90
CA ALA A 90 -9.35 -11.49 4.24
C ALA A 90 -9.50 -11.35 2.71
N SER A 91 -10.52 -10.59 2.28
CA SER A 91 -10.76 -10.28 0.86
C SER A 91 -9.62 -9.50 0.22
N LEU A 92 -8.95 -8.60 0.96
CA LEU A 92 -7.76 -7.90 0.49
C LEU A 92 -6.60 -8.86 0.22
N PHE A 93 -6.34 -9.82 1.11
CA PHE A 93 -5.28 -10.81 0.92
C PHE A 93 -5.60 -11.76 -0.25
N ASP A 94 -6.87 -12.12 -0.44
CA ASP A 94 -7.30 -12.89 -1.62
C ASP A 94 -7.13 -12.12 -2.93
N ASN A 95 -7.45 -10.82 -2.92
CA ASN A 95 -7.19 -9.92 -4.05
C ASN A 95 -5.69 -9.81 -4.35
N LEU A 96 -4.87 -9.62 -3.33
CA LEU A 96 -3.41 -9.53 -3.46
C LEU A 96 -2.82 -10.82 -4.06
N ARG A 97 -3.29 -11.98 -3.61
CA ARG A 97 -2.87 -13.29 -4.15
C ARG A 97 -3.27 -13.44 -5.61
N SER A 98 -4.52 -13.13 -5.94
CA SER A 98 -5.06 -13.25 -7.30
C SER A 98 -4.32 -12.32 -8.28
N ASN A 99 -4.08 -11.07 -7.89
CA ASN A 99 -3.30 -10.13 -8.69
C ASN A 99 -1.83 -10.58 -8.82
N THR A 100 -1.18 -11.03 -7.76
CA THR A 100 0.22 -11.51 -7.86
C THR A 100 0.34 -12.73 -8.78
N GLN A 101 -0.62 -13.66 -8.72
CA GLN A 101 -0.68 -14.81 -9.63
C GLN A 101 -0.84 -14.37 -11.09
N ALA A 102 -1.76 -13.44 -11.35
CA ALA A 102 -1.96 -12.92 -12.70
C ALA A 102 -0.75 -12.11 -13.21
N GLN A 103 0.04 -11.46 -12.33
CA GLN A 103 1.29 -10.77 -12.72
C GLN A 103 2.33 -11.80 -13.20
N SER A 104 2.47 -12.92 -12.49
CA SER A 104 3.35 -14.01 -12.92
C SER A 104 2.96 -14.54 -14.30
N GLN A 105 1.67 -14.81 -14.51
CA GLN A 105 1.15 -15.28 -15.80
C GLN A 105 1.36 -14.26 -16.92
N LEU A 106 1.15 -12.97 -16.65
CA LEU A 106 1.35 -11.88 -17.60
C LEU A 106 2.79 -11.82 -18.11
N HIS A 107 3.78 -11.90 -17.21
CA HIS A 107 5.19 -11.91 -17.58
C HIS A 107 5.57 -13.16 -18.39
N ALA A 108 5.06 -14.33 -18.00
CA ALA A 108 5.30 -15.58 -18.74
C ALA A 108 4.67 -15.54 -20.15
N GLU A 109 3.46 -15.01 -20.27
CA GLU A 109 2.77 -14.81 -21.54
C GLU A 109 3.54 -13.82 -22.44
N THR A 110 4.02 -12.71 -21.87
CA THR A 110 4.80 -11.70 -22.59
C THR A 110 6.10 -12.30 -23.13
N SER A 111 6.86 -13.02 -22.30
CA SER A 111 8.05 -13.78 -22.72
C SER A 111 7.76 -14.71 -23.90
N LYS A 112 6.66 -15.48 -23.83
CA LYS A 112 6.24 -16.39 -24.90
C LYS A 112 5.86 -15.64 -26.18
N ASN A 113 5.17 -14.50 -26.07
CA ASN A 113 4.79 -13.69 -27.23
C ASN A 113 6.02 -13.06 -27.92
N LEU A 114 6.98 -12.56 -27.14
CA LEU A 114 8.24 -12.05 -27.70
C LEU A 114 9.01 -13.15 -28.44
N THR A 115 9.11 -14.33 -27.85
CA THR A 115 9.83 -15.47 -28.44
C THR A 115 9.09 -16.07 -29.63
N GLY A 116 7.76 -16.15 -29.59
CA GLY A 116 6.95 -16.83 -30.59
C GLY A 116 6.44 -15.94 -31.73
N GLN A 117 6.46 -14.62 -31.57
CA GLN A 117 5.90 -13.69 -32.57
C GLN A 117 6.89 -12.63 -33.03
N VAL A 118 7.71 -12.06 -32.14
CA VAL A 118 8.66 -11.00 -32.51
C VAL A 118 9.97 -11.57 -33.07
N LEU A 119 10.60 -12.50 -32.35
CA LEU A 119 11.86 -13.12 -32.79
C LEU A 119 11.77 -13.77 -34.18
N PRO A 120 10.71 -14.53 -34.52
CA PRO A 120 10.63 -15.17 -35.84
C PRO A 120 10.62 -14.20 -37.02
N ILE A 121 10.14 -12.96 -36.82
CA ILE A 121 10.19 -11.91 -37.85
C ILE A 121 11.65 -11.53 -38.13
N LEU A 122 12.45 -11.36 -37.07
CA LEU A 122 13.87 -11.03 -37.18
C LEU A 122 14.69 -12.21 -37.71
N GLU A 123 14.47 -13.43 -37.23
CA GLU A 123 15.18 -14.63 -37.68
C GLU A 123 14.96 -14.88 -39.18
N ARG A 124 13.73 -14.66 -39.66
CA ARG A 124 13.42 -14.72 -41.09
C ARG A 124 14.16 -13.64 -41.87
N LEU A 125 14.16 -12.39 -41.38
CA LEU A 125 14.89 -11.29 -42.00
C LEU A 125 16.40 -11.58 -42.07
N HIS A 126 16.98 -12.13 -41.01
CA HIS A 126 18.39 -12.51 -40.96
C HIS A 126 18.70 -13.58 -42.01
N ALA A 127 17.83 -14.59 -42.16
CA ALA A 127 17.97 -15.59 -43.22
C ALA A 127 17.85 -14.96 -44.63
N GLU A 128 16.92 -14.03 -44.84
CA GLU A 128 16.76 -13.28 -46.10
C GLU A 128 18.03 -12.48 -46.44
N ILE A 129 18.61 -11.76 -45.47
CA ILE A 129 19.88 -11.02 -45.64
C ILE A 129 21.03 -11.96 -45.98
N LYS A 130 21.14 -13.11 -45.28
CA LYS A 130 22.17 -14.13 -45.56
C LYS A 130 22.05 -14.68 -46.98
N ASN A 131 20.83 -14.92 -47.44
CA ASN A 131 20.58 -15.41 -48.79
C ASN A 131 20.94 -14.34 -49.85
N LYS A 132 20.57 -13.07 -49.63
CA LYS A 132 20.98 -11.98 -50.52
C LYS A 132 22.49 -11.77 -50.57
N ASN A 133 23.19 -11.96 -49.45
CA ASN A 133 24.64 -11.90 -49.43
C ASN A 133 25.29 -12.97 -50.33
N LYS A 134 24.77 -14.21 -50.28
CA LYS A 134 25.24 -15.30 -51.14
C LYS A 134 24.94 -15.04 -52.63
N GLU A 135 23.73 -14.57 -52.94
CA GLU A 135 23.32 -14.21 -54.29
C GLU A 135 24.26 -13.16 -54.90
N LEU A 136 24.50 -12.06 -54.17
CA LEU A 136 25.38 -10.98 -54.61
C LEU A 136 26.84 -11.44 -54.79
N THR A 137 27.37 -12.22 -53.85
CA THR A 137 28.73 -12.76 -53.91
C THR A 137 28.92 -13.66 -55.14
N SER A 138 27.93 -14.51 -55.45
CA SER A 138 28.01 -15.42 -56.60
C SER A 138 27.80 -14.74 -57.96
N GLY A 139 27.04 -13.64 -58.00
CA GLY A 139 26.71 -12.90 -59.23
C GLY A 139 27.75 -11.85 -59.65
N ALA A 140 28.36 -11.17 -58.68
CA ALA A 140 29.19 -9.99 -58.89
C ALA A 140 30.45 -10.19 -59.75
N GLY A 141 31.00 -11.42 -59.83
CA GLY A 141 32.28 -11.67 -60.49
C GLY A 141 32.23 -11.89 -62.01
N LYS A 142 31.05 -12.09 -62.61
CA LYS A 142 30.95 -12.51 -64.02
C LYS A 142 31.22 -11.37 -65.01
N GLY A 143 30.57 -10.21 -64.81
CA GLY A 143 30.74 -9.04 -65.69
C GLY A 143 32.14 -8.44 -65.63
N SER A 144 32.75 -8.37 -64.44
CA SER A 144 34.13 -7.88 -64.28
C SER A 144 35.14 -8.71 -65.08
N LYS A 145 35.04 -10.04 -65.03
CA LYS A 145 35.95 -10.93 -65.78
C LYS A 145 35.83 -10.76 -67.29
N ALA A 146 34.62 -10.53 -67.81
CA ALA A 146 34.39 -10.27 -69.23
C ALA A 146 35.04 -8.95 -69.68
N VAL A 147 34.90 -7.91 -68.87
CA VAL A 147 35.55 -6.61 -69.09
C VAL A 147 37.08 -6.73 -69.05
N ASP A 148 37.63 -7.42 -68.05
CA ASP A 148 39.08 -7.61 -67.90
C ASP A 148 39.68 -8.39 -69.09
N HIS A 149 38.99 -9.43 -69.55
CA HIS A 149 39.42 -10.18 -70.74
C HIS A 149 39.38 -9.31 -72.01
N ALA A 150 38.31 -8.52 -72.21
CA ALA A 150 38.21 -7.61 -73.36
C ALA A 150 39.30 -6.54 -73.33
N ARG A 151 39.62 -5.99 -72.14
CA ARG A 151 40.73 -5.05 -71.92
C ARG A 151 42.09 -5.66 -72.29
N GLN A 152 42.39 -6.87 -71.79
CA GLN A 152 43.64 -7.56 -72.10
C GLN A 152 43.82 -7.79 -73.61
N VAL A 153 42.74 -8.21 -74.29
CA VAL A 153 42.74 -8.44 -75.74
C VAL A 153 42.97 -7.14 -76.53
N SER A 154 42.34 -6.04 -76.13
CA SER A 154 42.54 -4.72 -76.74
C SER A 154 43.97 -4.21 -76.51
N GLN A 155 44.47 -4.30 -75.28
CA GLN A 155 45.80 -3.85 -74.90
C GLN A 155 46.89 -4.57 -75.69
N LYS A 156 46.80 -5.90 -75.79
CA LYS A 156 47.74 -6.71 -76.58
C LYS A 156 47.74 -6.31 -78.05
N ALA A 157 46.58 -5.99 -78.62
CA ALA A 157 46.50 -5.54 -80.01
C ALA A 157 47.13 -4.15 -80.21
N ILE A 158 46.96 -3.23 -79.26
CA ILE A 158 47.59 -1.90 -79.26
C ILE A 158 49.12 -2.01 -79.19
N GLU A 159 49.64 -2.88 -78.32
CA GLU A 159 51.07 -3.15 -78.22
C GLU A 159 51.64 -3.73 -79.52
N GLN A 160 50.92 -4.67 -80.15
CA GLN A 160 51.28 -5.22 -81.46
C GLN A 160 51.36 -4.12 -82.54
N LEU A 161 50.40 -3.19 -82.56
CA LEU A 161 50.46 -2.06 -83.49
C LEU A 161 51.71 -1.20 -83.27
N GLY A 162 52.05 -0.91 -82.01
CA GLY A 162 53.27 -0.16 -81.69
C GLY A 162 54.53 -0.84 -82.22
N HIS A 163 54.64 -2.16 -82.03
CA HIS A 163 55.77 -2.94 -82.54
C HIS A 163 55.85 -2.93 -84.07
N HIS A 164 54.74 -3.19 -84.77
CA HIS A 164 54.72 -3.27 -86.22
C HIS A 164 54.84 -1.90 -86.91
N ALA A 165 54.34 -0.83 -86.30
CA ALA A 165 54.57 0.54 -86.79
C ALA A 165 56.06 0.92 -86.72
N ALA A 166 56.73 0.66 -85.58
CA ALA A 166 58.17 0.90 -85.46
C ALA A 166 58.99 0.02 -86.43
N SER A 167 58.56 -1.23 -86.66
CA SER A 167 59.17 -2.10 -87.66
C SER A 167 59.00 -1.59 -89.09
N PHE A 168 57.86 -0.96 -89.42
CA PHE A 168 57.61 -0.37 -90.74
C PHE A 168 58.59 0.79 -91.03
N ASP A 169 58.79 1.68 -90.06
CA ASP A 169 59.70 2.83 -90.19
C ASP A 169 61.16 2.38 -90.31
N SER A 170 61.57 1.37 -89.52
CA SER A 170 62.95 0.88 -89.50
C SER A 170 63.32 -0.04 -90.68
N SER A 171 62.35 -0.70 -91.32
CA SER A 171 62.59 -1.60 -92.47
C SER A 171 62.49 -0.92 -93.84
N GLY A 172 62.23 0.39 -93.88
CA GLY A 172 61.97 1.12 -95.12
C GLY A 172 60.65 0.74 -95.79
N GLY A 173 59.61 0.45 -94.99
CA GLY A 173 58.26 0.14 -95.45
C GLY A 173 58.02 -1.33 -95.85
N LYS A 174 58.96 -2.24 -95.59
CA LYS A 174 58.81 -3.68 -95.90
C LYS A 174 58.15 -4.41 -94.73
N VAL A 175 56.86 -4.72 -94.85
CA VAL A 175 56.08 -5.47 -93.84
C VAL A 175 55.16 -6.49 -94.54
N SER A 176 54.89 -7.64 -93.91
CA SER A 176 53.94 -8.62 -94.46
C SER A 176 52.50 -8.10 -94.36
N ALA A 177 51.62 -8.52 -95.28
CA ALA A 177 50.22 -8.05 -95.32
C ALA A 177 49.43 -8.29 -94.01
N GLN A 178 49.79 -9.33 -93.25
CA GLN A 178 49.16 -9.65 -91.95
C GLN A 178 49.64 -8.73 -90.82
N ASN A 179 50.85 -8.18 -90.95
CA ASN A 179 51.50 -7.31 -89.98
C ASN A 179 51.40 -5.82 -90.39
N ASP A 180 50.65 -5.51 -91.45
CA ASP A 180 50.41 -4.15 -91.90
C ASP A 180 49.75 -3.33 -90.77
N PRO A 181 50.38 -2.22 -90.33
CA PRO A 181 49.84 -1.34 -89.29
C PRO A 181 48.39 -0.87 -89.56
N TYR A 182 48.01 -0.67 -90.82
CA TYR A 182 46.64 -0.30 -91.20
C TYR A 182 45.64 -1.43 -90.89
N VAL A 183 46.00 -2.68 -91.21
CA VAL A 183 45.15 -3.86 -90.92
C VAL A 183 45.02 -4.07 -89.42
N ILE A 184 46.13 -3.95 -88.67
CA ILE A 184 46.14 -4.08 -87.21
C ILE A 184 45.28 -2.98 -86.57
N ARG A 185 45.40 -1.72 -87.02
CA ARG A 185 44.57 -0.60 -86.54
C ARG A 185 43.08 -0.87 -86.68
N ARG A 186 42.62 -1.39 -87.83
CA ARG A 186 41.20 -1.77 -88.00
C ARG A 186 40.78 -2.85 -87.00
N GLY A 187 41.66 -3.83 -86.76
CA GLY A 187 41.44 -4.86 -85.74
C GLY A 187 41.37 -4.29 -84.31
N ILE A 188 42.15 -3.26 -83.98
CA ILE A 188 42.08 -2.57 -82.68
C ILE A 188 40.73 -1.88 -82.53
N LEU A 189 40.26 -1.13 -83.54
CA LEU A 189 38.96 -0.46 -83.49
C LEU A 189 37.82 -1.44 -83.22
N TYR A 190 37.84 -2.63 -83.84
CA TYR A 190 36.88 -3.70 -83.56
C TYR A 190 36.93 -4.18 -82.10
N ARG A 191 38.15 -4.45 -81.57
CA ARG A 191 38.34 -4.94 -80.20
C ARG A 191 37.98 -3.90 -79.15
N LEU A 192 38.36 -2.63 -79.37
CA LEU A 192 37.98 -1.51 -78.50
C LEU A 192 36.47 -1.30 -78.48
N ASN A 193 35.80 -1.35 -79.64
CA ASN A 193 34.33 -1.29 -79.68
C ASN A 193 33.71 -2.43 -78.87
N ARG A 194 34.25 -3.66 -78.98
CA ARG A 194 33.79 -4.78 -78.15
C ARG A 194 34.04 -4.55 -76.66
N GLN A 195 35.20 -4.05 -76.26
CA GLN A 195 35.48 -3.69 -74.87
C GLN A 195 34.47 -2.67 -74.33
N ILE A 196 34.16 -1.62 -75.09
CA ILE A 196 33.16 -0.61 -74.70
C ILE A 196 31.78 -1.25 -74.51
N LEU A 197 31.39 -2.18 -75.39
CA LEU A 197 30.12 -2.91 -75.25
C LEU A 197 30.08 -3.76 -73.97
N GLU A 198 31.16 -4.50 -73.65
CA GLU A 198 31.23 -5.29 -72.41
C GLU A 198 31.23 -4.39 -71.16
N GLU A 199 31.95 -3.25 -71.19
CA GLU A 199 31.97 -2.26 -70.11
C GLU A 199 30.60 -1.64 -69.88
N ASN A 200 29.89 -1.25 -70.95
CA ASN A 200 28.54 -0.72 -70.87
C ASN A 200 27.54 -1.77 -70.36
N SER A 201 27.67 -3.04 -70.80
CA SER A 201 26.85 -4.14 -70.31
C SER A 201 27.05 -4.35 -68.80
N ASN A 202 28.31 -4.47 -68.35
CA ASN A 202 28.64 -4.62 -66.93
C ASN A 202 28.13 -3.42 -66.10
N ARG A 203 28.22 -2.19 -66.63
CA ARG A 203 27.66 -1.00 -65.98
C ARG A 203 26.15 -1.11 -65.80
N GLN A 204 25.41 -1.55 -66.83
CA GLN A 204 23.96 -1.69 -66.77
C GLN A 204 23.53 -2.79 -65.78
N ASP A 205 24.29 -3.88 -65.70
CA ASP A 205 24.09 -4.94 -64.72
C ASP A 205 24.28 -4.41 -63.29
N LEU A 206 25.37 -3.65 -63.04
CA LEU A 206 25.63 -3.04 -61.74
C LEU A 206 24.54 -2.04 -61.32
N ILE A 207 24.04 -1.22 -62.26
CA ILE A 207 22.91 -0.30 -62.00
C ILE A 207 21.66 -1.10 -61.57
N SER A 208 21.40 -2.23 -62.25
CA SER A 208 20.25 -3.09 -61.94
C SER A 208 20.39 -3.74 -60.56
N VAL A 209 21.60 -4.20 -60.22
CA VAL A 209 21.92 -4.70 -58.88
C VAL A 209 21.72 -3.62 -57.81
N GLN A 210 22.20 -2.39 -58.04
CA GLN A 210 22.02 -1.28 -57.11
C GLN A 210 20.55 -0.92 -56.89
N SER A 211 19.74 -0.92 -57.95
CA SER A 211 18.29 -0.68 -57.86
C SER A 211 17.58 -1.77 -57.04
N ALA A 212 17.88 -3.05 -57.32
CA ALA A 212 17.34 -4.18 -56.55
C ALA A 212 17.78 -4.12 -55.08
N PHE A 213 19.02 -3.71 -54.82
CA PHE A 213 19.55 -3.54 -53.48
C PHE A 213 18.81 -2.46 -52.69
N SER A 214 18.54 -1.31 -53.31
CA SER A 214 17.77 -0.23 -52.68
C SER A 214 16.37 -0.68 -52.27
N GLN A 215 15.70 -1.48 -53.12
CA GLN A 215 14.40 -2.08 -52.79
C GLN A 215 14.52 -3.08 -51.64
N PHE A 216 15.55 -3.91 -51.64
CA PHE A 216 15.81 -4.86 -50.56
C PHE A 216 16.05 -4.15 -49.22
N GLU A 217 16.82 -3.06 -49.18
CA GLU A 217 17.02 -2.28 -47.95
C GLU A 217 15.72 -1.67 -47.43
N SER A 218 14.86 -1.21 -48.34
CA SER A 218 13.55 -0.68 -47.96
C SER A 218 12.70 -1.76 -47.29
N HIS A 219 12.75 -3.00 -47.79
CA HIS A 219 12.13 -4.17 -47.17
C HIS A 219 12.75 -4.53 -45.81
N VAL A 220 14.08 -4.49 -45.68
CA VAL A 220 14.79 -4.72 -44.41
C VAL A 220 14.29 -3.74 -43.35
N VAL A 221 14.28 -2.44 -43.65
CA VAL A 221 13.83 -1.40 -42.72
C VAL A 221 12.36 -1.59 -42.34
N THR A 222 11.48 -1.87 -43.31
CA THR A 222 10.05 -2.09 -43.06
C THR A 222 9.80 -3.31 -42.16
N THR A 223 10.58 -4.38 -42.37
CA THR A 223 10.48 -5.59 -41.55
C THR A 223 10.95 -5.35 -40.11
N VAL A 224 12.04 -4.59 -39.93
CA VAL A 224 12.50 -4.16 -38.59
C VAL A 224 11.45 -3.30 -37.90
N GLN A 225 10.85 -2.33 -38.60
CA GLN A 225 9.78 -1.50 -38.05
C GLN A 225 8.59 -2.36 -37.62
N THR A 226 8.21 -3.35 -38.42
CA THR A 226 7.14 -4.30 -38.09
C THR A 226 7.46 -5.07 -36.81
N ALA A 227 8.67 -5.61 -36.69
CA ALA A 227 9.10 -6.32 -35.49
C ALA A 227 9.10 -5.42 -34.24
N LEU A 228 9.61 -4.19 -34.34
CA LEU A 228 9.65 -3.24 -33.23
C LEU A 228 8.26 -2.72 -32.83
N ASN A 229 7.34 -2.58 -33.79
CA ASN A 229 5.95 -2.24 -33.49
C ASN A 229 5.24 -3.37 -32.74
N ALA A 230 5.45 -4.62 -33.15
CA ALA A 230 4.93 -5.80 -32.43
C ALA A 230 5.53 -5.90 -31.01
N PHE A 231 6.84 -5.68 -30.88
CA PHE A 231 7.51 -5.59 -29.58
C PHE A 231 6.86 -4.53 -28.67
N ASN A 232 6.69 -3.31 -29.19
CA ASN A 232 6.08 -2.22 -28.44
C ASN A 232 4.64 -2.56 -28.00
N GLN A 233 3.85 -3.20 -28.87
CA GLN A 233 2.49 -3.62 -28.54
C GLN A 233 2.47 -4.60 -27.36
N PHE A 234 3.30 -5.65 -27.38
CA PHE A 234 3.35 -6.62 -26.28
C PHE A 234 3.82 -5.99 -24.98
N MET A 235 4.88 -5.18 -25.01
CA MET A 235 5.41 -4.54 -23.81
C MET A 235 4.45 -3.48 -23.23
N SER A 236 3.80 -2.68 -24.08
CA SER A 236 2.82 -1.67 -23.63
C SER A 236 1.61 -2.34 -22.99
N ASN A 237 1.06 -3.38 -23.63
CA ASN A 237 -0.06 -4.14 -23.08
C ASN A 237 0.29 -4.78 -21.72
N SER A 238 1.52 -5.28 -21.56
CA SER A 238 2.00 -5.80 -20.29
C SER A 238 2.05 -4.72 -19.21
N ALA A 239 2.63 -3.56 -19.52
CA ALA A 239 2.71 -2.42 -18.60
C ALA A 239 1.32 -1.92 -18.15
N ASP A 240 0.37 -1.80 -19.08
CA ASP A 240 -0.99 -1.34 -18.78
C ASP A 240 -1.75 -2.33 -17.90
N ARG A 241 -1.66 -3.63 -18.19
CA ARG A 241 -2.27 -4.68 -17.36
C ARG A 241 -1.65 -4.69 -15.97
N GLN A 242 -0.33 -4.63 -15.86
CA GLN A 242 0.35 -4.59 -14.57
C GLN A 242 -0.07 -3.37 -13.74
N LYS A 243 -0.17 -2.19 -14.38
CA LYS A 243 -0.68 -0.97 -13.73
C LYS A 243 -2.11 -1.16 -13.22
N ALA A 244 -3.01 -1.74 -14.01
CA ALA A 244 -4.38 -2.00 -13.60
C ALA A 244 -4.46 -2.90 -12.36
N MET A 245 -3.60 -3.92 -12.28
CA MET A 245 -3.55 -4.85 -11.16
C MET A 245 -3.07 -4.19 -9.86
N TYR A 246 -2.07 -3.31 -9.93
CA TYR A 246 -1.69 -2.50 -8.76
C TYR A 246 -2.81 -1.54 -8.35
N GLY A 247 -3.52 -0.97 -9.33
CA GLY A 247 -4.70 -0.14 -9.07
C GLY A 247 -5.81 -0.91 -8.36
N ASP A 248 -6.06 -2.16 -8.74
CA ASP A 248 -7.06 -3.03 -8.13
C ASP A 248 -6.73 -3.38 -6.67
N ILE A 249 -5.47 -3.71 -6.38
CA ILE A 249 -5.00 -3.92 -5.00
C ILE A 249 -5.23 -2.67 -4.14
N ALA A 250 -4.80 -1.51 -4.63
CA ALA A 250 -4.93 -0.25 -3.90
C ALA A 250 -6.39 0.16 -3.70
N SER A 251 -7.22 -0.04 -4.72
CA SER A 251 -8.67 0.20 -4.67
C SER A 251 -9.33 -0.73 -3.64
N THR A 252 -9.02 -2.03 -3.67
CA THR A 252 -9.54 -3.01 -2.71
C THR A 252 -9.21 -2.60 -1.27
N ALA A 253 -7.97 -2.21 -0.99
CA ALA A 253 -7.57 -1.75 0.34
C ALA A 253 -8.29 -0.46 0.76
N SER A 254 -8.44 0.49 -0.17
CA SER A 254 -9.06 1.80 0.11
C SER A 254 -10.57 1.70 0.32
N ASN A 255 -11.22 0.68 -0.21
CA ASN A 255 -12.66 0.45 -0.09
C ASN A 255 -13.05 -0.29 1.20
N ILE A 256 -12.10 -0.70 2.04
CA ILE A 256 -12.38 -1.34 3.33
C ILE A 256 -12.92 -0.28 4.30
N PRO A 257 -14.16 -0.38 4.80
CA PRO A 257 -14.65 0.54 5.82
C PRO A 257 -13.83 0.43 7.10
N LEU A 258 -13.52 1.56 7.74
CA LEU A 258 -12.61 1.63 8.89
C LEU A 258 -13.09 0.82 10.10
N ASP A 259 -14.39 0.65 10.24
CA ASP A 259 -15.06 -0.06 11.33
C ASP A 259 -15.46 -1.49 10.96
N TYR A 260 -15.22 -1.93 9.71
CA TYR A 260 -15.67 -3.23 9.20
C TYR A 260 -15.18 -4.40 10.07
N GLU A 261 -13.86 -4.49 10.26
CA GLU A 261 -13.26 -5.57 11.04
C GLU A 261 -13.67 -5.53 12.51
N TRP A 262 -13.72 -4.33 13.10
CA TRP A 262 -14.09 -4.16 14.50
C TRP A 262 -15.55 -4.57 14.75
N ASN A 263 -16.47 -4.16 13.87
CA ASN A 263 -17.88 -4.51 13.97
C ASN A 263 -18.09 -6.02 13.81
N GLY A 264 -17.42 -6.64 12.81
CA GLY A 264 -17.47 -8.10 12.63
C GLY A 264 -16.90 -8.85 13.84
N PHE A 265 -15.77 -8.38 14.38
CA PHE A 265 -15.16 -8.94 15.58
C PHE A 265 -16.07 -8.82 16.81
N MET A 266 -16.69 -7.65 17.04
CA MET A 266 -17.63 -7.45 18.14
C MET A 266 -18.83 -8.37 18.05
N GLN A 267 -19.42 -8.52 16.87
CA GLN A 267 -20.57 -9.40 16.66
C GLN A 267 -20.22 -10.86 16.95
N ARG A 268 -19.07 -11.34 16.47
CA ARG A 268 -18.60 -12.72 16.73
C ARG A 268 -18.30 -12.98 18.21
N ASN A 269 -17.79 -11.97 18.93
CA ASN A 269 -17.30 -12.11 20.31
C ASN A 269 -18.19 -11.43 21.35
N ASN A 270 -19.44 -11.09 21.03
CA ASN A 270 -20.35 -10.35 21.91
C ASN A 270 -20.61 -11.05 23.27
N HIS A 271 -20.45 -12.36 23.33
CA HIS A 271 -20.59 -13.14 24.57
C HIS A 271 -19.39 -13.02 25.53
N VAL A 272 -18.22 -12.61 25.02
CA VAL A 272 -16.99 -12.42 25.82
C VAL A 272 -16.74 -10.93 26.07
N LEU A 273 -17.00 -10.10 25.08
CA LEU A 273 -16.74 -8.67 25.17
C LEU A 273 -17.69 -8.00 26.16
N VAL A 274 -17.16 -7.02 26.88
CA VAL A 274 -17.94 -6.22 27.82
C VAL A 274 -18.91 -5.34 27.03
N ASN A 275 -20.19 -5.45 27.34
CA ASN A 275 -21.20 -4.55 26.77
C ASN A 275 -21.00 -3.13 27.35
N PRO A 276 -20.63 -2.14 26.54
CA PRO A 276 -20.39 -0.77 27.03
C PRO A 276 -21.67 -0.08 27.51
N ASN A 277 -22.85 -0.60 27.12
CA ASN A 277 -24.14 -0.10 27.57
C ASN A 277 -24.62 -0.79 28.85
N ALA A 278 -23.89 -1.78 29.36
CA ALA A 278 -24.23 -2.38 30.64
C ALA A 278 -23.96 -1.36 31.77
N PRO A 279 -24.90 -1.15 32.70
CA PRO A 279 -24.69 -0.23 33.81
C PRO A 279 -23.50 -0.70 34.65
N ALA A 280 -22.74 0.26 35.18
CA ALA A 280 -21.72 -0.04 36.17
C ALA A 280 -22.37 -0.75 37.36
N ARG A 281 -21.70 -1.78 37.89
CA ARG A 281 -22.17 -2.46 39.09
C ARG A 281 -22.09 -1.49 40.26
N THR A 282 -23.21 -1.31 40.96
CA THR A 282 -23.29 -0.51 42.19
C THR A 282 -23.54 -1.42 43.38
N MET A 283 -23.14 -0.97 44.59
CA MET A 283 -23.42 -1.71 45.82
C MET A 283 -24.92 -1.81 46.12
N ASP A 284 -25.74 -0.91 45.55
CA ASP A 284 -27.21 -0.94 45.72
C ASP A 284 -27.86 -2.23 45.21
N GLY A 285 -27.21 -2.90 44.25
CA GLY A 285 -27.67 -4.18 43.70
C GLY A 285 -27.01 -5.41 44.34
N VAL A 286 -26.11 -5.22 45.30
CA VAL A 286 -25.37 -6.30 45.94
C VAL A 286 -26.09 -6.70 47.23
N SER A 287 -26.64 -7.92 47.26
CA SER A 287 -27.13 -8.52 48.50
C SER A 287 -26.29 -9.73 48.87
N PHE A 288 -26.13 -9.93 50.18
CA PHE A 288 -25.40 -11.07 50.72
C PHE A 288 -26.18 -11.74 51.86
N PRO A 289 -25.94 -13.05 52.12
CA PRO A 289 -26.65 -13.75 53.18
C PRO A 289 -26.44 -13.08 54.54
N ASN A 290 -27.50 -12.96 55.32
CA ASN A 290 -27.52 -12.32 56.64
C ASN A 290 -27.29 -10.79 56.66
N GLU A 291 -27.25 -10.10 55.53
CA GLU A 291 -27.17 -8.63 55.45
C GLU A 291 -28.19 -7.94 56.39
N ASN A 292 -29.46 -8.37 56.30
CA ASN A 292 -30.56 -7.84 57.10
C ASN A 292 -30.79 -8.60 58.43
N HIS A 293 -29.83 -9.37 58.90
CA HIS A 293 -29.96 -10.11 60.15
C HIS A 293 -30.08 -9.14 61.34
N ARG A 294 -30.93 -9.45 62.33
CA ARG A 294 -31.12 -8.55 63.50
C ARG A 294 -29.83 -8.21 64.25
N SER A 295 -28.83 -9.09 64.20
CA SER A 295 -27.53 -8.90 64.88
C SER A 295 -26.56 -7.99 64.13
N THR A 296 -26.82 -7.68 62.85
CA THR A 296 -25.98 -6.78 62.04
C THR A 296 -26.49 -5.34 62.08
N LYS A 297 -27.69 -5.10 62.63
CA LYS A 297 -28.26 -3.77 62.81
C LYS A 297 -27.87 -3.18 64.17
N PRO A 298 -27.31 -1.97 64.22
CA PRO A 298 -26.93 -1.34 65.48
C PRO A 298 -28.16 -0.95 66.31
N LEU A 299 -28.04 -1.00 67.64
CA LEU A 299 -29.08 -0.50 68.56
C LEU A 299 -29.04 1.02 68.67
N ILE A 300 -27.84 1.58 68.60
CA ILE A 300 -27.57 3.01 68.43
C ILE A 300 -26.20 3.16 67.78
N GLU A 301 -26.06 4.14 66.90
CA GLU A 301 -24.81 4.51 66.25
C GLU A 301 -24.74 6.03 66.06
N GLY A 302 -23.53 6.57 66.00
CA GLY A 302 -23.33 8.01 65.82
C GLY A 302 -21.99 8.50 66.34
N SER A 303 -21.73 9.79 66.16
CA SER A 303 -20.49 10.40 66.64
C SER A 303 -20.56 10.74 68.13
N LEU A 304 -19.54 10.36 68.88
CA LEU A 304 -19.31 10.80 70.26
C LEU A 304 -17.91 11.39 70.39
N GLU A 305 -17.77 12.34 71.29
CA GLU A 305 -16.48 12.87 71.71
C GLU A 305 -15.99 12.10 72.93
N ARG A 306 -14.77 11.58 72.90
CA ARG A 306 -14.16 10.88 74.03
C ARG A 306 -12.96 11.62 74.56
N LYS A 307 -12.84 11.71 75.88
CA LYS A 307 -11.64 12.26 76.52
C LYS A 307 -10.45 11.33 76.31
N SER A 308 -9.41 11.86 75.67
CA SER A 308 -8.14 11.16 75.45
C SER A 308 -7.42 10.79 76.76
N ARG A 309 -6.64 9.70 76.75
CA ARG A 309 -5.86 9.21 77.90
C ARG A 309 -4.37 9.12 77.58
N GLY A 310 -3.52 9.03 78.61
CA GLY A 310 -2.07 8.86 78.48
C GLY A 310 -1.36 10.08 77.86
N MET A 311 -0.34 9.85 77.02
CA MET A 311 0.40 10.90 76.31
C MET A 311 -0.48 11.82 75.44
N ALA A 312 -1.70 11.39 75.11
CA ALA A 312 -2.66 12.17 74.32
C ALA A 312 -3.59 13.05 75.18
N ALA A 313 -3.57 12.96 76.52
CA ALA A 313 -4.48 13.68 77.42
C ALA A 313 -4.45 15.21 77.27
N LEU A 314 -3.35 15.78 76.72
CA LEU A 314 -3.23 17.19 76.37
C LEU A 314 -4.11 17.63 75.18
N LYS A 315 -4.60 16.68 74.36
CA LYS A 315 -5.46 16.96 73.18
C LYS A 315 -6.95 17.08 73.53
N GLY A 316 -7.35 16.84 74.78
CA GLY A 316 -8.74 16.97 75.20
C GLY A 316 -9.66 15.87 74.64
N TYR A 317 -10.83 16.26 74.14
CA TYR A 317 -11.82 15.34 73.56
C TYR A 317 -11.56 15.10 72.08
N SER A 318 -11.65 13.85 71.63
CA SER A 318 -11.56 13.46 70.22
C SER A 318 -12.86 12.82 69.75
N THR A 319 -13.35 13.23 68.58
CA THR A 319 -14.54 12.63 67.95
C THR A 319 -14.19 11.27 67.34
N GLY A 320 -15.06 10.28 67.56
CA GLY A 320 -15.05 9.00 66.87
C GLY A 320 -16.48 8.58 66.50
N TYR A 321 -16.61 7.55 65.67
CA TYR A 321 -17.90 6.93 65.35
C TYR A 321 -18.13 5.73 66.26
N TYR A 322 -19.25 5.70 66.95
CA TYR A 322 -19.54 4.67 67.95
C TYR A 322 -20.75 3.85 67.53
N VAL A 323 -20.74 2.57 67.88
CA VAL A 323 -21.82 1.64 67.56
C VAL A 323 -22.07 0.71 68.75
N VAL A 324 -23.31 0.65 69.22
CA VAL A 324 -23.75 -0.40 70.15
C VAL A 324 -24.38 -1.54 69.35
N SER A 325 -23.75 -2.71 69.38
CA SER A 325 -24.28 -3.90 68.71
C SER A 325 -25.24 -4.68 69.61
N PRO A 326 -26.20 -5.44 69.05
CA PRO A 326 -27.06 -6.34 69.80
C PRO A 326 -26.30 -7.44 70.57
N ALA A 327 -25.02 -7.68 70.25
CA ALA A 327 -24.15 -8.60 70.97
C ALA A 327 -23.62 -8.02 72.30
N GLY A 328 -24.00 -6.80 72.67
CA GLY A 328 -23.59 -6.15 73.90
C GLY A 328 -22.20 -5.52 73.84
N TYR A 329 -21.74 -5.13 72.65
CA TYR A 329 -20.49 -4.39 72.50
C TYR A 329 -20.75 -2.93 72.12
N LEU A 330 -19.96 -2.03 72.71
CA LEU A 330 -19.77 -0.67 72.21
C LEU A 330 -18.44 -0.62 71.45
N HIS A 331 -18.52 -0.49 70.13
CA HIS A 331 -17.37 -0.35 69.25
C HIS A 331 -17.10 1.13 68.95
N GLU A 332 -15.84 1.51 68.91
CA GLU A 332 -15.35 2.80 68.39
C GLU A 332 -14.64 2.55 67.07
N TYR A 333 -15.02 3.32 66.06
CA TYR A 333 -14.38 3.43 64.77
C TYR A 333 -13.89 4.87 64.59
N LYS A 334 -12.90 5.02 63.71
CA LYS A 334 -12.40 6.35 63.34
C LYS A 334 -13.47 7.20 62.62
N ASP A 335 -14.24 6.56 61.75
CA ASP A 335 -15.29 7.15 60.91
C ASP A 335 -16.37 6.09 60.57
N ASN A 336 -17.36 6.47 59.76
CA ASN A 336 -18.44 5.58 59.28
C ASN A 336 -18.22 5.17 57.81
N ASP A 337 -16.96 5.05 57.37
CA ASP A 337 -16.62 4.69 56.00
C ASP A 337 -16.42 3.17 55.86
N ASN A 338 -17.41 2.51 55.26
CA ASN A 338 -17.38 1.07 55.02
C ASN A 338 -16.76 0.68 53.66
N PHE A 339 -16.42 1.66 52.80
CA PHE A 339 -16.12 1.41 51.39
C PHE A 339 -14.67 1.71 51.01
N HIS A 340 -14.07 2.79 51.55
CA HIS A 340 -12.71 3.15 51.16
C HIS A 340 -11.63 2.51 52.03
N LYS A 341 -11.99 1.99 53.22
CA LYS A 341 -11.09 1.29 54.15
C LYS A 341 -11.83 0.16 54.85
N ASP A 342 -11.07 -0.85 55.28
CA ASP A 342 -11.62 -1.93 56.10
C ASP A 342 -12.00 -1.40 57.50
N PRO A 343 -13.29 -1.40 57.88
CA PRO A 343 -13.72 -0.82 59.15
C PRO A 343 -13.29 -1.72 60.30
N THR A 344 -12.22 -1.32 61.00
CA THR A 344 -11.68 -2.03 62.17
C THR A 344 -11.98 -1.24 63.44
N PRO A 345 -12.60 -1.85 64.48
CA PRO A 345 -12.83 -1.16 65.74
C PRO A 345 -11.50 -0.80 66.42
N GLU A 346 -11.29 0.49 66.72
CA GLU A 346 -10.15 0.94 67.51
C GLU A 346 -10.31 0.49 68.96
N ILE A 347 -11.54 0.57 69.49
CA ILE A 347 -11.90 0.21 70.87
C ILE A 347 -13.19 -0.59 70.87
N SER A 348 -13.29 -1.57 71.77
CA SER A 348 -14.47 -2.43 71.89
C SER A 348 -14.73 -2.78 73.35
N LEU A 349 -15.80 -2.21 73.91
CA LEU A 349 -16.17 -2.44 75.31
C LEU A 349 -17.32 -3.43 75.37
N TYR A 350 -17.14 -4.52 76.11
CA TYR A 350 -18.24 -5.45 76.41
C TYR A 350 -19.10 -4.85 77.52
N LEU A 351 -20.31 -4.44 77.16
CA LEU A 351 -21.23 -3.66 78.00
C LEU A 351 -21.78 -4.41 79.21
N PRO A 352 -22.06 -5.73 79.17
CA PRO A 352 -22.52 -6.47 80.35
C PRO A 352 -21.54 -6.44 81.53
N ASP A 353 -20.24 -6.30 81.26
CA ASP A 353 -19.18 -6.21 82.29
C ASP A 353 -18.81 -4.75 82.63
N ALA A 354 -19.48 -3.77 82.01
CA ALA A 354 -19.16 -2.36 82.16
C ALA A 354 -20.00 -1.68 83.25
N ILE A 355 -19.39 -0.76 83.98
CA ILE A 355 -20.06 0.08 84.98
C ILE A 355 -20.34 1.45 84.35
N ILE A 356 -21.58 1.90 84.39
CA ILE A 356 -22.02 3.12 83.71
C ILE A 356 -22.24 4.21 84.75
N GLY A 357 -21.58 5.36 84.55
CA GLY A 357 -21.72 6.55 85.36
C GLY A 357 -23.02 7.31 85.12
N ALA A 358 -23.30 8.30 85.96
CA ALA A 358 -24.41 9.23 85.75
C ALA A 358 -24.13 10.12 84.52
N VAL A 359 -25.21 10.63 83.92
CA VAL A 359 -25.13 11.68 82.90
C VAL A 359 -24.96 13.02 83.62
N ASP A 360 -23.98 13.82 83.18
CA ASP A 360 -23.70 15.17 83.65
C ASP A 360 -23.65 16.11 82.45
N GLY A 361 -24.74 16.84 82.21
CA GLY A 361 -24.87 17.63 80.99
C GLY A 361 -24.82 16.73 79.75
N PRO A 362 -24.04 17.05 78.71
CA PRO A 362 -23.85 16.19 77.55
C PRO A 362 -22.85 15.03 77.79
N LYS A 363 -22.36 14.83 79.02
CA LYS A 363 -21.28 13.89 79.32
C LYS A 363 -21.78 12.67 80.08
N PHE A 364 -21.16 11.52 79.85
CA PHE A 364 -21.39 10.31 80.61
C PHE A 364 -20.10 9.48 80.67
N THR A 365 -19.99 8.57 81.62
CA THR A 365 -18.82 7.70 81.75
C THR A 365 -19.18 6.23 81.66
N ILE A 366 -18.30 5.43 81.05
CA ILE A 366 -18.39 3.98 81.03
C ILE A 366 -17.04 3.45 81.49
N LYS A 367 -17.02 2.70 82.58
CA LYS A 367 -15.84 1.98 83.05
C LYS A 367 -15.93 0.54 82.58
N GLY A 368 -15.01 0.16 81.69
CA GLY A 368 -15.02 -1.16 81.05
C GLY A 368 -13.63 -1.59 80.65
N LYS A 369 -13.52 -2.86 80.27
CA LYS A 369 -12.30 -3.43 79.71
C LYS A 369 -12.34 -3.29 78.19
N ASP A 370 -11.29 -2.73 77.61
CA ASP A 370 -11.14 -2.70 76.16
C ASP A 370 -10.75 -4.09 75.66
N THR A 371 -11.58 -4.63 74.78
CA THR A 371 -11.42 -5.93 74.14
C THR A 371 -11.07 -5.80 72.66
N SER A 372 -10.73 -4.61 72.17
CA SER A 372 -10.19 -4.46 70.82
C SER A 372 -8.80 -5.11 70.70
N GLY A 373 -8.39 -5.45 69.47
CA GLY A 373 -7.07 -6.00 69.16
C GLY A 373 -6.90 -7.50 69.43
N SER A 374 -5.65 -7.96 69.43
CA SER A 374 -5.32 -9.40 69.46
C SER A 374 -5.68 -10.07 70.80
N LYS A 375 -5.96 -11.39 70.76
CA LYS A 375 -6.31 -12.23 71.94
C LYS A 375 -5.34 -12.10 73.13
N LEU A 376 -4.07 -11.80 72.88
CA LEU A 376 -3.06 -11.57 73.93
C LEU A 376 -3.25 -10.21 74.63
N GLY A 377 -3.59 -9.16 73.87
CA GLY A 377 -3.90 -7.83 74.40
C GLY A 377 -5.19 -7.82 75.22
N GLN A 378 -6.22 -8.56 74.77
CA GLN A 378 -7.47 -8.71 75.50
C GLN A 378 -7.28 -9.33 76.91
N LYS A 379 -6.33 -10.24 77.12
CA LYS A 379 -6.08 -10.82 78.45
C LYS A 379 -5.43 -9.83 79.42
N MET A 380 -4.62 -8.91 78.91
CA MET A 380 -3.91 -7.90 79.69
C MET A 380 -4.68 -6.59 79.86
N ALA A 381 -5.84 -6.42 79.19
CA ALA A 381 -6.60 -5.18 79.30
C ALA A 381 -7.15 -4.96 80.72
N ILE A 382 -6.89 -3.77 81.25
CA ILE A 382 -7.28 -3.33 82.59
C ILE A 382 -8.55 -2.47 82.47
N SER A 383 -9.51 -2.69 83.38
CA SER A 383 -10.73 -1.89 83.43
C SER A 383 -10.41 -0.41 83.59
N SER A 384 -10.86 0.41 82.65
CA SER A 384 -10.52 1.82 82.55
C SER A 384 -11.78 2.66 82.37
N GLU A 385 -11.82 3.88 82.92
CA GLU A 385 -12.98 4.77 82.83
C GLU A 385 -12.95 5.65 81.59
N PHE A 386 -13.87 5.44 80.66
CA PHE A 386 -14.06 6.19 79.44
C PHE A 386 -15.08 7.32 79.64
N GLN A 387 -14.68 8.56 79.39
CA GLN A 387 -15.55 9.72 79.47
C GLN A 387 -15.98 10.12 78.05
N PHE A 388 -17.28 10.04 77.80
CA PHE A 388 -17.90 10.38 76.55
C PHE A 388 -18.67 11.70 76.69
N LYS A 389 -18.81 12.40 75.57
CA LYS A 389 -19.60 13.60 75.41
C LYS A 389 -20.41 13.46 74.13
N ALA A 390 -21.73 13.50 74.25
CA ALA A 390 -22.64 13.52 73.12
C ALA A 390 -22.89 14.97 72.65
N HIS A 391 -23.62 15.14 71.54
CA HIS A 391 -23.95 16.47 71.01
C HIS A 391 -24.91 17.23 71.93
N THR A 392 -25.85 16.51 72.55
CA THR A 392 -26.85 17.07 73.47
C THR A 392 -26.99 16.24 74.75
N HIS A 393 -27.65 16.81 75.77
CA HIS A 393 -28.00 16.07 76.99
C HIS A 393 -28.93 14.88 76.68
N SER A 394 -29.93 15.07 75.81
CA SER A 394 -30.84 14.01 75.41
C SER A 394 -30.13 12.87 74.69
N ASP A 395 -29.13 13.16 73.85
CA ASP A 395 -28.33 12.12 73.21
C ASP A 395 -27.52 11.35 74.25
N ALA A 396 -26.90 12.05 75.21
CA ALA A 396 -26.15 11.42 76.29
C ALA A 396 -27.05 10.50 77.12
N GLU A 397 -28.30 10.90 77.41
CA GLU A 397 -29.30 10.08 78.07
C GLU A 397 -29.71 8.86 77.23
N GLN A 398 -29.88 9.02 75.92
CA GLN A 398 -30.24 7.94 75.01
C GLN A 398 -29.12 6.89 74.90
N TRP A 399 -27.89 7.33 74.66
CA TRP A 399 -26.70 6.47 74.66
C TRP A 399 -26.55 5.74 76.00
N ARG A 400 -26.67 6.47 77.12
CA ARG A 400 -26.57 5.90 78.47
C ARG A 400 -27.69 4.89 78.75
N SER A 401 -28.92 5.16 78.34
CA SER A 401 -30.07 4.27 78.53
C SER A 401 -29.88 2.94 77.79
N ILE A 402 -29.47 3.00 76.52
CA ILE A 402 -29.24 1.79 75.70
C ILE A 402 -28.07 0.99 76.27
N VAL A 403 -26.97 1.64 76.65
CA VAL A 403 -25.83 0.97 77.27
C VAL A 403 -26.21 0.37 78.64
N ALA A 404 -27.01 1.07 79.46
CA ALA A 404 -27.48 0.58 80.76
C ALA A 404 -28.44 -0.60 80.66
N SER A 405 -29.15 -0.75 79.54
CA SER A 405 -29.99 -1.93 79.31
C SER A 405 -29.17 -3.23 79.33
N PHE A 406 -27.89 -3.22 78.95
CA PHE A 406 -27.02 -4.40 78.99
C PHE A 406 -26.44 -4.69 80.37
N ALA A 407 -26.22 -3.67 81.20
CA ALA A 407 -25.70 -3.83 82.56
C ALA A 407 -26.75 -4.41 83.53
N ASN A 408 -28.05 -4.19 83.25
CA ASN A 408 -29.16 -4.65 84.09
C ASN A 408 -29.86 -5.91 83.55
N SER A 409 -29.55 -6.35 82.33
CA SER A 409 -30.19 -7.51 81.71
C SER A 409 -29.43 -8.79 82.03
N SER A 410 -29.84 -9.48 83.10
CA SER A 410 -29.50 -10.89 83.26
C SER A 410 -30.23 -11.72 82.19
N ASN A 411 -29.52 -12.10 81.12
CA ASN A 411 -29.85 -13.18 80.17
C ASN A 411 -31.03 -13.04 79.18
N SER A 412 -31.51 -11.85 78.82
CA SER A 412 -32.42 -11.69 77.66
C SER A 412 -31.89 -10.69 76.63
N LEU A 413 -31.77 -11.13 75.37
CA LEU A 413 -31.48 -10.24 74.23
C LEU A 413 -32.70 -9.31 74.01
N PRO A 414 -32.52 -7.98 73.92
CA PRO A 414 -33.64 -7.08 73.64
C PRO A 414 -34.19 -7.31 72.23
N THR A 415 -35.52 -7.48 72.13
CA THR A 415 -36.25 -7.76 70.88
C THR A 415 -36.92 -6.49 70.35
N SER A 416 -36.67 -6.15 69.08
CA SER A 416 -37.51 -5.23 68.28
C SER A 416 -38.55 -6.04 67.46
N PRO A 417 -39.62 -5.41 66.92
CA PRO A 417 -40.72 -6.11 66.26
C PRO A 417 -40.27 -6.86 64.99
N VAL A 418 -40.87 -8.02 64.76
CA VAL A 418 -40.51 -9.02 63.75
C VAL A 418 -41.18 -8.72 62.41
N GLU A 419 -40.43 -8.79 61.31
CA GLU A 419 -41.00 -8.99 59.97
C GLU A 419 -40.28 -10.16 59.25
N SER A 420 -41.06 -10.95 58.52
CA SER A 420 -40.81 -12.34 58.13
C SER A 420 -39.75 -12.52 57.05
N ARG A 421 -38.93 -13.56 57.19
CA ARG A 421 -37.88 -13.98 56.23
C ARG A 421 -38.41 -14.91 55.14
N ASN A 422 -37.92 -14.72 53.91
CA ASN A 422 -37.67 -15.80 52.96
C ASN A 422 -36.19 -15.74 52.53
N VAL A 423 -35.53 -16.90 52.48
CA VAL A 423 -34.11 -17.06 52.16
C VAL A 423 -33.98 -17.80 50.84
N THR A 424 -33.25 -17.23 49.89
CA THR A 424 -32.70 -17.95 48.73
C THR A 424 -31.19 -17.71 48.63
N PRO A 425 -30.39 -18.73 48.27
CA PRO A 425 -28.95 -18.59 48.12
C PRO A 425 -28.58 -17.79 46.85
N ILE A 426 -27.42 -17.12 46.90
CA ILE A 426 -26.85 -16.36 45.77
C ILE A 426 -26.66 -17.31 44.57
N ALA A 427 -27.49 -17.14 43.54
CA ALA A 427 -27.25 -17.68 42.22
C ALA A 427 -26.77 -16.53 41.32
N THR A 428 -25.52 -16.61 40.89
CA THR A 428 -24.99 -15.77 39.81
C THR A 428 -25.67 -16.20 38.51
N ARG A 429 -26.83 -15.64 38.22
CA ARG A 429 -27.56 -15.90 36.97
C ARG A 429 -27.03 -14.96 35.89
N MET A 430 -26.22 -15.49 34.98
CA MET A 430 -26.05 -14.90 33.65
C MET A 430 -27.29 -15.26 32.84
N GLU A 431 -28.05 -14.26 32.38
CA GLU A 431 -29.13 -14.47 31.41
C GLU A 431 -28.62 -14.19 30.00
N GLU A 432 -28.50 -15.28 29.24
CA GLU A 432 -28.55 -15.30 27.77
C GLU A 432 -29.96 -14.93 27.29
N PRO A 433 -30.14 -14.06 26.29
CA PRO A 433 -31.45 -13.87 25.67
C PRO A 433 -31.72 -14.95 24.61
N GLN A 434 -32.60 -15.89 24.96
CA GLN A 434 -33.13 -16.88 24.03
C GLN A 434 -34.28 -16.29 23.21
N GLN A 435 -34.11 -16.29 21.88
CA GLN A 435 -35.15 -16.07 20.88
C GLN A 435 -36.35 -16.99 21.11
N SER A 436 -37.56 -16.43 21.02
CA SER A 436 -38.78 -17.19 20.78
C SER A 436 -39.48 -16.66 19.54
N GLY A 437 -39.54 -17.51 18.51
CA GLY A 437 -40.39 -17.32 17.35
C GLY A 437 -41.84 -17.71 17.66
N VAL A 438 -42.78 -17.00 17.04
CA VAL A 438 -44.16 -17.47 16.85
C VAL A 438 -44.53 -17.23 15.39
N THR A 439 -44.94 -18.30 14.74
CA THR A 439 -45.47 -18.35 13.38
C THR A 439 -46.99 -18.16 13.41
N SER A 440 -47.56 -17.36 12.50
CA SER A 440 -48.72 -17.69 11.63
C SER A 440 -49.38 -16.42 11.05
N GLY A 441 -49.42 -16.29 9.72
CA GLY A 441 -50.37 -15.42 8.98
C GLY A 441 -51.68 -16.16 8.64
N PRO A 442 -52.51 -15.75 7.65
CA PRO A 442 -52.54 -14.51 6.85
C PRO A 442 -53.96 -13.87 6.69
N LYS A 443 -54.05 -12.59 6.25
CA LYS A 443 -54.90 -12.06 5.14
C LYS A 443 -55.14 -10.53 5.19
N SER A 444 -54.81 -9.90 4.05
CA SER A 444 -55.42 -8.77 3.31
C SER A 444 -56.28 -7.69 4.00
N ALA A 445 -55.93 -6.42 3.80
CA ALA A 445 -56.58 -5.50 2.83
C ALA A 445 -56.27 -3.99 3.09
N THR A 446 -55.79 -3.33 2.03
CA THR A 446 -56.18 -2.02 1.46
C THR A 446 -56.15 -0.70 2.27
N SER A 447 -55.54 0.31 1.63
CA SER A 447 -55.48 1.76 1.89
C SER A 447 -56.84 2.46 2.20
N PRO A 448 -56.85 3.73 2.65
CA PRO A 448 -56.81 4.85 1.68
C PRO A 448 -56.10 6.14 2.13
N GLN A 449 -55.94 7.00 1.12
CA GLN A 449 -55.35 8.33 1.03
C GLN A 449 -56.43 9.41 1.19
N SER A 450 -56.08 10.62 1.69
CA SER A 450 -56.45 11.96 1.14
C SER A 450 -56.99 13.05 2.11
N ALA A 451 -56.59 14.28 1.78
CA ALA A 451 -57.20 15.62 2.02
C ALA A 451 -57.11 16.20 3.44
N GLY A 452 -56.42 17.33 3.66
CA GLY A 452 -56.78 18.73 3.32
C GLY A 452 -56.96 19.45 4.67
N THR A 453 -56.37 20.60 5.02
CA THR A 453 -56.59 21.96 4.49
C THR A 453 -55.71 22.95 5.29
N VAL A 454 -55.15 23.96 4.62
CA VAL A 454 -54.61 25.24 5.13
C VAL A 454 -55.76 26.29 5.25
N PRO A 455 -55.64 27.42 6.00
CA PRO A 455 -55.03 28.69 5.49
C PRO A 455 -54.27 29.52 6.58
N ALA A 456 -53.16 30.22 6.26
CA ALA A 456 -52.98 31.62 5.77
C ALA A 456 -53.15 32.70 6.90
N SER A 457 -52.46 33.84 7.04
CA SER A 457 -51.64 34.74 6.19
C SER A 457 -50.91 35.79 7.07
N ALA A 458 -49.84 36.44 6.55
CA ALA A 458 -49.56 37.90 6.66
C ALA A 458 -48.24 38.25 5.91
N THR A 459 -48.25 38.65 4.63
CA THR A 459 -48.35 40.00 4.01
C THR A 459 -47.10 40.91 4.07
N SER A 460 -46.63 41.27 2.86
CA SER A 460 -45.55 42.17 2.40
C SER A 460 -45.83 43.68 2.65
N PRO A 461 -45.02 44.69 2.21
CA PRO A 461 -44.69 45.02 0.79
C PRO A 461 -43.25 45.59 0.60
N GLN A 462 -42.70 45.98 -0.57
CA GLN A 462 -43.28 46.71 -1.69
C GLN A 462 -42.32 46.81 -2.91
N ALA A 463 -42.94 46.83 -4.11
CA ALA A 463 -42.61 47.46 -5.40
C ALA A 463 -41.26 47.18 -6.13
N GLY A 464 -41.21 47.04 -7.46
CA GLY A 464 -42.26 47.02 -8.49
C GLY A 464 -41.66 46.87 -9.90
N SER A 465 -42.40 46.15 -10.76
CA SER A 465 -42.67 46.34 -12.22
C SER A 465 -41.59 46.90 -13.18
N ALA A 466 -41.43 46.47 -14.44
CA ALA A 466 -42.06 45.45 -15.28
C ALA A 466 -41.28 45.32 -16.64
N HIS A 467 -41.48 44.16 -17.27
CA HIS A 467 -41.08 43.59 -18.59
C HIS A 467 -41.44 44.41 -19.87
N PRO A 468 -41.34 43.91 -21.15
CA PRO A 468 -40.58 42.79 -21.80
C PRO A 468 -39.99 43.12 -23.23
N VAL A 469 -39.37 42.09 -23.87
CA VAL A 469 -39.52 41.64 -25.29
C VAL A 469 -38.24 41.57 -26.19
N ALA A 470 -38.01 40.35 -26.71
CA ALA A 470 -37.38 39.90 -27.96
C ALA A 470 -35.84 39.80 -28.14
N SER A 471 -35.43 38.60 -28.58
CA SER A 471 -34.09 38.10 -29.00
C SER A 471 -33.89 38.23 -30.54
N PRO A 472 -32.77 37.76 -31.15
CA PRO A 472 -31.32 38.05 -31.03
C PRO A 472 -30.76 38.42 -32.46
N PRO A 473 -29.48 38.22 -32.89
CA PRO A 473 -28.21 37.92 -32.19
C PRO A 473 -27.02 38.83 -32.62
N SER A 474 -25.95 38.85 -31.80
CA SER A 474 -24.54 38.62 -32.23
C SER A 474 -23.51 39.30 -31.31
N ALA A 475 -22.43 38.54 -31.07
CA ALA A 475 -21.08 38.98 -30.76
C ALA A 475 -20.74 39.53 -29.35
N THR A 476 -20.22 38.59 -28.54
CA THR A 476 -19.01 38.69 -27.68
C THR A 476 -18.96 39.71 -26.52
N THR A 477 -19.14 39.18 -25.32
CA THR A 477 -18.91 39.83 -24.02
C THR A 477 -17.47 39.62 -23.51
N THR A 478 -16.84 40.74 -23.14
CA THR A 478 -16.15 41.08 -21.88
C THR A 478 -15.43 40.03 -21.00
N SER A 479 -14.23 40.43 -20.57
CA SER A 479 -13.47 40.12 -19.32
C SER A 479 -14.29 40.38 -18.01
N PRO A 480 -13.75 40.27 -16.75
CA PRO A 480 -12.50 39.67 -16.20
C PRO A 480 -12.59 38.95 -14.80
N GLN A 481 -11.45 38.35 -14.38
CA GLN A 481 -10.87 38.21 -12.99
C GLN A 481 -11.56 37.31 -11.93
N SER A 482 -10.91 36.57 -11.02
CA SER A 482 -9.52 36.44 -10.48
C SER A 482 -9.38 35.00 -9.89
N ALA A 483 -8.24 34.38 -9.51
CA ALA A 483 -6.95 34.80 -8.95
C ALA A 483 -5.84 33.72 -9.19
N GLY A 484 -4.55 34.10 -9.17
CA GLY A 484 -3.36 33.31 -9.60
C GLY A 484 -2.75 32.33 -8.57
N PRO A 485 -1.40 32.09 -8.49
CA PRO A 485 -0.28 32.61 -9.32
C PRO A 485 0.87 31.58 -9.69
N TYR A 486 1.90 32.10 -10.39
CA TYR A 486 3.25 31.57 -10.78
C TYR A 486 3.35 30.82 -12.14
N HIS A 487 4.33 31.04 -13.06
CA HIS A 487 5.59 31.80 -13.12
C HIS A 487 6.01 31.98 -14.62
N GLY A 488 6.70 33.08 -14.97
CA GLY A 488 7.67 33.14 -16.08
C GLY A 488 7.27 33.87 -17.38
N ALA A 489 7.92 35.02 -17.66
CA ALA A 489 7.85 35.73 -18.94
C ALA A 489 9.27 36.09 -19.45
N PRO A 490 9.48 36.20 -20.79
CA PRO A 490 10.70 36.77 -21.37
C PRO A 490 10.51 38.13 -22.09
N ALA A 491 11.62 38.91 -22.13
CA ALA A 491 12.05 39.97 -23.08
C ALA A 491 11.23 41.29 -23.16
N SER A 492 11.79 42.53 -23.22
CA SER A 492 12.94 43.03 -24.00
C SER A 492 13.24 44.53 -23.71
N ASN A 493 14.38 45.02 -24.26
CA ASN A 493 14.79 46.41 -24.60
C ASN A 493 15.52 47.29 -23.57
N VAL A 494 16.53 48.14 -23.86
CA VAL A 494 17.51 48.40 -24.97
C VAL A 494 18.44 49.57 -24.48
N LEU A 495 19.69 49.61 -24.96
CA LEU A 495 20.66 50.75 -25.09
C LEU A 495 21.43 51.35 -23.87
N GLY A 496 22.77 51.40 -23.99
CA GLY A 496 23.66 52.31 -23.25
C GLY A 496 25.17 51.93 -23.26
N ASP A 497 25.98 52.71 -23.98
CA ASP A 497 27.43 52.62 -24.26
C ASP A 497 28.43 52.36 -23.09
N ARG A 498 29.60 51.74 -23.42
CA ARG A 498 30.98 52.23 -23.11
C ARG A 498 32.14 51.33 -23.65
N LYS A 499 32.83 51.85 -24.67
CA LYS A 499 34.28 51.91 -25.03
C LYS A 499 35.39 51.04 -24.36
N PHE A 500 36.30 50.54 -25.24
CA PHE A 500 37.78 50.31 -25.20
C PHE A 500 38.36 49.28 -24.17
N VAL A 501 39.37 48.41 -24.45
CA VAL A 501 40.72 48.57 -25.06
C VAL A 501 41.28 47.21 -25.58
N GLU A 502 41.82 47.23 -26.81
CA GLU A 502 43.08 46.62 -27.33
C GLU A 502 43.79 45.45 -26.60
N LYS A 503 44.05 44.34 -27.32
CA LYS A 503 45.32 44.08 -28.04
C LYS A 503 45.22 42.85 -28.95
#